data_AF-A0A177NSF6-F1
#
_entry.id   AF-A0A177NSF6-F1
#
_cell.length_a   1.000
_cell.length_b   1.000
_cell.length_c   1.000
_cell.angle_alpha   90.00
_cell.angle_beta   90.00
_cell.angle_gamma   90.00
#
_symmetry.space_group_name_H-M   'P 1'
#
loop_
_entity.id
_entity.type
_entity.pdbx_description
1 polymer ?
#
loop_
_entity_poly.entity_id
_entity_poly.type
_entity_poly.pdbx_seq_one_letter_code
_entity_poly.pdbx_strand_id
1 'polypeptide(L)'
;MSVKEKILQQLAENPVIIYMKGVPSAPECGFSAKTVAILNQTKIPYAYVNVLQAPFIREKLPSISKWPTYPQVFINGELIGGADIVEAMHNDGSLLPKLQAAVKPAEDSAPSQTITHSEVEALILAEYPGAKIAIEGQGCDLNITVVSDLFAEQPMIKQHQGVMATLSEPLASGRLHAVTLKTHTAAAWAALQPAANPGLLQIQI
;
A
#
# COMPACT_ATOMS: atom_id res chain seq x y z
N MET A 1 -16.65 11.82 -21.08
CA MET A 1 -15.30 12.06 -20.53
C MET A 1 -14.38 12.53 -21.63
N SER A 2 -13.85 13.73 -21.47
CA SER A 2 -12.87 14.37 -22.35
C SER A 2 -11.50 13.69 -22.23
N VAL A 3 -10.65 13.85 -23.24
CA VAL A 3 -9.26 13.34 -23.21
C VAL A 3 -8.48 13.83 -21.99
N LYS A 4 -8.69 15.09 -21.60
CA LYS A 4 -8.08 15.67 -20.41
C LYS A 4 -8.48 14.93 -19.12
N GLU A 5 -9.77 14.63 -18.97
CA GLU A 5 -10.28 13.92 -17.79
C GLU A 5 -9.69 12.51 -17.71
N LYS A 6 -9.58 11.80 -18.85
CA LYS A 6 -8.94 10.48 -18.91
C LYS A 6 -7.48 10.51 -18.46
N ILE A 7 -6.71 11.51 -18.92
CA ILE A 7 -5.32 11.67 -18.53
C ILE A 7 -5.21 11.96 -17.03
N LEU A 8 -6.02 12.88 -16.49
CA LEU A 8 -6.03 13.19 -15.07
C LEU A 8 -6.44 11.98 -14.21
N GLN A 9 -7.40 11.19 -14.69
CA GLN A 9 -7.80 9.95 -14.03
C GLN A 9 -6.65 8.94 -14.02
N GLN A 10 -5.99 8.72 -15.16
CA GLN A 10 -4.81 7.84 -15.25
C GLN A 10 -3.70 8.28 -14.29
N LEU A 11 -3.45 9.58 -14.18
CA LEU A 11 -2.46 10.13 -13.25
C LEU A 11 -2.86 9.96 -11.77
N ALA A 12 -4.15 9.97 -11.47
CA ALA A 12 -4.67 9.79 -10.11
C ALA A 12 -4.72 8.30 -9.69
N GLU A 13 -5.05 7.40 -10.61
CA GLU A 13 -5.18 5.97 -10.35
C GLU A 13 -3.82 5.25 -10.31
N ASN A 14 -2.79 5.82 -10.92
CA ASN A 14 -1.49 5.19 -11.07
C ASN A 14 -0.39 6.03 -10.41
N PRO A 15 0.12 5.64 -9.23
CA PRO A 15 1.08 6.43 -8.47
C PRO A 15 2.41 6.60 -9.21
N VAL A 16 2.78 5.64 -10.06
CA VAL A 16 3.92 5.75 -10.98
C VAL A 16 3.43 5.39 -12.37
N ILE A 17 3.52 6.32 -13.31
CA ILE A 17 3.07 6.12 -14.69
C ILE A 17 4.01 6.75 -15.71
N ILE A 18 4.28 6.01 -16.79
CA ILE A 18 5.10 6.46 -17.92
C ILE A 18 4.29 6.53 -19.20
N TYR A 19 4.34 7.68 -19.88
CA TYR A 19 3.86 7.82 -21.25
C TYR A 19 5.04 7.65 -22.20
N MET A 20 5.02 6.59 -23.01
CA MET A 20 6.17 6.17 -23.83
C MET A 20 5.77 5.79 -25.25
N LYS A 21 6.75 5.70 -26.14
CA LYS A 21 6.58 5.21 -27.51
C LYS A 21 6.87 3.71 -27.56
N GLY A 22 5.87 2.90 -27.85
CA GLY A 22 5.93 1.45 -27.73
C GLY A 22 5.49 0.97 -26.34
N VAL A 23 5.87 -0.25 -25.99
CA VAL A 23 5.56 -0.87 -24.68
C VAL A 23 6.86 -1.23 -23.95
N PRO A 24 6.84 -1.45 -22.62
CA PRO A 24 8.06 -1.78 -21.88
C PRO A 24 8.83 -2.98 -22.43
N SER A 25 8.13 -4.01 -22.91
CA SER A 25 8.74 -5.21 -23.50
C SER A 25 9.27 -5.00 -24.93
N ALA A 26 8.79 -3.98 -25.63
CA ALA A 26 9.12 -3.68 -27.02
C ALA A 26 9.05 -2.14 -27.24
N PRO A 27 10.04 -1.39 -26.73
CA PRO A 27 10.08 0.06 -26.88
C PRO A 27 10.41 0.43 -28.34
N GLU A 28 9.69 1.41 -28.89
CA GLU A 28 9.84 1.85 -30.29
C GLU A 28 10.68 3.14 -30.41
N CYS A 29 11.31 3.56 -29.32
CA CYS A 29 12.15 4.75 -29.25
C CYS A 29 13.29 4.55 -28.23
N GLY A 30 14.52 4.92 -28.59
CA GLY A 30 15.69 4.78 -27.73
C GLY A 30 15.56 5.49 -26.37
N PHE A 31 14.93 6.67 -26.33
CA PHE A 31 14.65 7.36 -25.07
C PHE A 31 13.65 6.60 -24.20
N SER A 32 12.61 6.02 -24.80
CA SER A 32 11.64 5.18 -24.09
C SER A 32 12.29 3.89 -23.57
N ALA A 33 13.14 3.25 -24.37
CA ALA A 33 13.93 2.08 -23.96
C ALA A 33 14.82 2.39 -22.75
N LYS A 34 15.55 3.51 -22.80
CA LYS A 34 16.41 3.96 -21.70
C LYS A 34 15.63 4.16 -20.40
N THR A 35 14.52 4.91 -20.46
CA THR A 35 13.70 5.17 -19.26
C THR A 35 13.12 3.87 -18.66
N VAL A 36 12.63 2.97 -19.51
CA VAL A 36 12.12 1.66 -19.06
C VAL A 36 13.22 0.82 -18.40
N ALA A 37 14.43 0.80 -18.98
CA ALA A 37 15.55 0.07 -18.41
C ALA A 37 15.88 0.56 -17.00
N ILE A 38 15.90 1.88 -16.79
CA ILE A 38 16.12 2.49 -15.47
C ILE A 38 14.99 2.12 -14.50
N LEU A 39 13.73 2.31 -14.88
CA LEU A 39 12.59 2.00 -14.02
C LEU A 39 12.57 0.51 -13.62
N ASN A 40 12.89 -0.40 -14.54
CA ASN A 40 12.99 -1.83 -14.25
C ASN A 40 14.11 -2.17 -13.25
N GLN A 41 15.22 -1.45 -13.26
CA GLN A 41 16.30 -1.64 -12.27
C GLN A 41 15.84 -1.31 -10.85
N THR A 42 14.89 -0.37 -10.69
CA THR A 42 14.35 0.01 -9.37
C THR A 42 13.46 -1.07 -8.76
N LYS A 43 12.97 -2.03 -9.56
CA LYS A 43 12.00 -3.08 -9.17
C LYS A 43 10.67 -2.54 -8.60
N ILE A 44 10.37 -1.26 -8.83
CA ILE A 44 9.10 -0.65 -8.42
C ILE A 44 8.07 -0.84 -9.56
N PRO A 45 6.85 -1.31 -9.27
CA PRO A 45 5.81 -1.43 -10.28
C PRO A 45 5.37 -0.04 -10.79
N TYR A 46 5.12 0.05 -12.08
CA TYR A 46 4.64 1.26 -12.73
C TYR A 46 3.63 0.93 -13.83
N ALA A 47 2.71 1.85 -14.08
CA ALA A 47 1.80 1.78 -15.22
C ALA A 47 2.45 2.42 -16.46
N TYR A 48 2.03 2.01 -17.65
CA TYR A 48 2.51 2.61 -18.89
C TYR A 48 1.38 2.92 -19.87
N VAL A 49 1.59 3.92 -20.71
CA VAL A 49 0.70 4.26 -21.82
C VAL A 49 1.53 4.36 -23.09
N ASN A 50 1.18 3.52 -24.08
CA ASN A 50 1.76 3.62 -25.42
C ASN A 50 1.09 4.75 -26.21
N VAL A 51 1.77 5.89 -26.33
CA VAL A 51 1.22 7.08 -27.02
C VAL A 51 1.17 6.92 -28.54
N LEU A 52 1.81 5.90 -29.11
CA LEU A 52 1.66 5.58 -30.53
C LEU A 52 0.29 4.94 -30.82
N GLN A 53 -0.26 4.21 -29.86
CA GLN A 53 -1.60 3.59 -29.95
C GLN A 53 -2.71 4.50 -29.40
N ALA A 54 -2.35 5.62 -28.74
CA ALA A 54 -3.27 6.59 -28.19
C ALA A 54 -2.99 8.01 -28.73
N PRO A 55 -3.33 8.30 -30.01
CA PRO A 55 -3.02 9.58 -30.65
C PRO A 55 -3.62 10.78 -29.90
N PHE A 56 -4.82 10.62 -29.36
CA PHE A 56 -5.48 11.65 -28.55
C PHE A 56 -4.70 12.02 -27.27
N ILE A 57 -4.09 11.04 -26.60
CA ILE A 57 -3.20 11.31 -25.45
C ILE A 57 -1.92 11.98 -25.94
N ARG A 58 -1.35 11.47 -27.03
CA ARG A 58 -0.11 11.99 -27.62
C ARG A 58 -0.19 13.49 -27.90
N GLU A 59 -1.31 13.93 -28.44
CA GLU A 59 -1.57 15.33 -28.79
C GLU A 59 -1.89 16.19 -27.55
N LYS A 60 -2.63 15.65 -26.58
CA LYS A 60 -3.15 16.45 -25.46
C LYS A 60 -2.24 16.53 -24.25
N LEU A 61 -1.49 15.47 -23.94
CA LEU A 61 -0.64 15.39 -22.75
C LEU A 61 0.40 16.51 -22.66
N PRO A 62 1.12 16.89 -23.74
CA PRO A 62 2.14 17.94 -23.67
C PRO A 62 1.60 19.29 -23.20
N SER A 63 0.35 19.62 -23.53
CA SER A 63 -0.30 20.84 -23.05
C SER A 63 -0.71 20.77 -21.58
N ILE A 64 -0.97 19.58 -21.06
CA ILE A 64 -1.34 19.35 -19.65
C ILE A 64 -0.08 19.38 -18.78
N SER A 65 0.94 18.61 -19.19
CA SER A 65 2.19 18.47 -18.45
C SER A 65 3.16 19.63 -18.63
N LYS A 66 2.88 20.51 -19.60
CA LYS A 66 3.80 21.59 -20.05
C LYS A 66 5.17 21.01 -20.48
N TRP A 67 5.16 19.79 -21.02
CA TRP A 67 6.37 19.08 -21.43
C TRP A 67 6.25 18.59 -22.88
N PRO A 68 7.17 18.99 -23.79
CA PRO A 68 6.97 18.82 -25.23
C PRO A 68 7.35 17.42 -25.76
N THR A 69 8.10 16.61 -25.02
CA THR A 69 8.71 15.37 -25.54
C THR A 69 8.22 14.11 -24.83
N TYR A 70 8.55 12.94 -25.40
CA TYR A 70 8.31 11.62 -24.82
C TYR A 70 9.64 10.85 -24.76
N PRO A 71 9.84 9.99 -23.75
CA PRO A 71 8.89 9.59 -22.71
C PRO A 71 8.61 10.68 -21.65
N GLN A 72 7.50 10.59 -20.94
CA GLN A 72 7.16 11.43 -19.77
C GLN A 72 6.85 10.53 -18.57
N VAL A 73 7.57 10.71 -17.47
CA VAL A 73 7.36 9.96 -16.22
C VAL A 73 6.65 10.85 -15.20
N PHE A 74 5.59 10.31 -14.60
CA PHE A 74 4.85 10.95 -13.52
C PHE A 74 4.91 10.11 -12.25
N ILE A 75 4.98 10.79 -11.12
CA ILE A 75 4.89 10.20 -9.78
C ILE A 75 3.81 10.99 -9.00
N ASN A 76 2.79 10.31 -8.47
CA ASN A 76 1.66 10.91 -7.76
C ASN A 76 1.01 12.08 -8.53
N GLY A 77 0.88 11.93 -9.85
CA GLY A 77 0.34 12.97 -10.75
C GLY A 77 1.27 14.16 -11.04
N GLU A 78 2.45 14.22 -10.43
CA GLU A 78 3.48 15.23 -10.71
C GLU A 78 4.42 14.75 -11.83
N LEU A 79 4.72 15.62 -12.79
CA LEU A 79 5.70 15.33 -13.83
C LEU A 79 7.12 15.34 -13.25
N ILE A 80 7.81 14.21 -13.36
CA ILE A 80 9.23 14.10 -13.02
C ILE A 80 10.11 14.57 -14.18
N GLY A 81 9.78 14.15 -15.40
CA GLY A 81 10.48 14.59 -16.60
C GLY A 81 10.58 13.52 -17.68
N GLY A 82 11.51 13.76 -18.61
CA GLY A 82 11.85 12.85 -19.70
C GLY A 82 13.03 11.93 -19.39
N ALA A 83 13.57 11.28 -20.42
CA ALA A 83 14.61 10.26 -20.27
C ALA A 83 15.88 10.76 -19.57
N ASP A 84 16.39 11.94 -19.94
CA ASP A 84 17.63 12.48 -19.37
C ASP A 84 17.49 12.85 -17.90
N ILE A 85 16.34 13.38 -17.49
CA ILE A 85 16.07 13.72 -16.08
C ILE A 85 15.96 12.44 -15.25
N VAL A 86 15.24 11.44 -15.76
CA VAL A 86 15.11 10.15 -15.06
C VAL A 86 16.47 9.46 -14.93
N GLU A 87 17.32 9.54 -15.95
CA GLU A 87 18.69 9.03 -15.90
C GLU A 87 19.55 9.79 -14.87
N ALA A 88 19.48 11.13 -14.85
CA ALA A 88 20.19 11.94 -13.86
C ALA A 88 19.76 11.56 -12.42
N MET A 89 18.44 11.54 -12.16
CA MET A 89 17.88 11.19 -10.85
C MET A 89 18.20 9.77 -10.41
N HIS A 90 18.35 8.84 -11.35
CA HIS A 90 18.81 7.49 -11.04
C HIS A 90 20.29 7.49 -10.64
N ASN A 91 21.13 8.20 -11.39
CA ASN A 91 22.57 8.28 -11.12
C ASN A 91 22.89 8.99 -9.81
N ASP A 92 22.12 10.02 -9.42
CA ASP A 92 22.29 10.71 -8.14
C ASP A 92 21.57 10.04 -6.96
N GLY A 93 20.71 9.04 -7.24
CA GLY A 93 20.00 8.25 -6.24
C GLY A 93 18.68 8.87 -5.74
N SER A 94 18.28 10.06 -6.20
CA SER A 94 17.01 10.71 -5.81
C SER A 94 15.74 10.07 -6.41
N LEU A 95 15.87 9.27 -7.47
CA LEU A 95 14.73 8.63 -8.14
C LEU A 95 14.07 7.53 -7.28
N LEU A 96 14.89 6.63 -6.73
CA LEU A 96 14.41 5.47 -5.97
C LEU A 96 13.53 5.85 -4.77
N PRO A 97 13.93 6.77 -3.87
CA PRO A 97 13.10 7.13 -2.71
C PRO A 97 11.76 7.76 -3.14
N LYS A 98 11.73 8.54 -4.23
CA LYS A 98 10.49 9.12 -4.78
C LYS A 98 9.54 8.04 -5.29
N LEU A 99 10.05 7.04 -6.02
CA LEU A 99 9.26 5.92 -6.50
C LEU A 99 8.72 5.05 -5.35
N GLN A 100 9.57 4.77 -4.35
CA GLN A 100 9.18 4.00 -3.17
C GLN A 100 8.10 4.69 -2.36
N ALA A 101 8.22 6.00 -2.12
CA ALA A 101 7.21 6.79 -1.40
C ALA A 101 5.85 6.81 -2.10
N ALA A 102 5.82 6.66 -3.43
CA ALA A 102 4.58 6.63 -4.21
C ALA A 102 3.89 5.26 -4.23
N VAL A 103 4.66 4.17 -4.19
CA VAL A 103 4.11 2.80 -4.26
C VAL A 103 3.87 2.19 -2.89
N LYS A 104 4.58 2.64 -1.84
CA LYS A 104 4.09 2.40 -0.49
C LYS A 104 2.70 3.06 -0.41
N PRO A 105 1.64 2.32 -0.01
CA PRO A 105 0.43 2.98 0.46
C PRO A 105 0.87 4.05 1.44
N ALA A 106 0.32 5.26 1.33
CA ALA A 106 0.56 6.32 2.28
C ALA A 106 0.25 5.81 3.69
N GLU A 107 1.26 5.30 4.39
CA GLU A 107 1.26 5.19 5.84
C GLU A 107 1.68 6.52 6.48
N ASP A 108 1.97 7.58 5.72
CA ASP A 108 2.54 8.78 6.33
C ASP A 108 2.37 10.09 5.52
N SER A 109 1.15 10.51 5.18
CA SER A 109 0.85 11.93 4.83
C SER A 109 -0.66 12.24 4.68
N ALA A 110 -1.41 12.20 5.78
CA ALA A 110 -2.52 13.10 6.12
C ALA A 110 -3.16 12.61 7.44
N PRO A 111 -3.53 13.49 8.39
CA PRO A 111 -4.19 13.08 9.63
C PRO A 111 -5.64 12.67 9.31
N SER A 112 -5.84 11.42 8.91
CA SER A 112 -7.16 10.78 8.98
C SER A 112 -7.33 10.28 10.42
N GLN A 113 -8.44 10.68 11.05
CA GLN A 113 -8.79 10.41 12.45
C GLN A 113 -9.18 8.94 12.67
N THR A 114 -8.33 7.98 12.32
CA THR A 114 -8.61 6.56 12.47
C THR A 114 -7.31 5.82 12.72
N ILE A 115 -7.25 5.03 13.79
CA ILE A 115 -6.07 4.21 14.13
C ILE A 115 -5.89 3.09 13.10
N THR A 116 -4.67 2.88 12.62
CA THR A 116 -4.35 1.82 11.64
C THR A 116 -4.15 0.46 12.33
N HIS A 117 -4.30 -0.64 11.58
CA HIS A 117 -4.05 -2.00 12.08
C HIS A 117 -2.64 -2.15 12.67
N SER A 118 -1.64 -1.59 11.99
CA SER A 118 -0.24 -1.60 12.42
C SER A 118 -0.03 -0.85 13.75
N GLU A 119 -0.71 0.29 13.94
CA GLU A 119 -0.64 1.04 15.20
C GLU A 119 -1.29 0.28 16.36
N VAL A 120 -2.47 -0.32 16.14
CA VAL A 120 -3.13 -1.18 17.15
C VAL A 120 -2.22 -2.33 17.55
N GLU A 121 -1.60 -2.98 16.57
CA GLU A 121 -0.70 -4.11 16.81
C GLU A 121 0.52 -3.69 17.64
N ALA A 122 1.14 -2.57 17.29
CA ALA A 122 2.30 -2.04 18.01
C ALA A 122 1.99 -1.68 19.47
N LEU A 123 0.82 -1.07 19.74
CA LEU A 123 0.38 -0.74 21.11
C LEU A 123 0.22 -1.98 21.97
N ILE A 124 -0.38 -3.05 21.42
CA ILE A 124 -0.61 -4.29 22.15
C ILE A 124 0.72 -5.06 22.33
N LEU A 125 1.59 -5.09 21.31
CA LEU A 125 2.90 -5.74 21.40
C LEU A 125 3.85 -5.07 22.40
N ALA A 126 3.70 -3.76 22.63
CA ALA A 126 4.49 -3.03 23.62
C ALA A 126 4.20 -3.53 25.06
N GLU A 127 2.95 -3.86 25.35
CA GLU A 127 2.52 -4.36 26.66
C GLU A 127 2.56 -5.90 26.76
N TYR A 128 2.40 -6.59 25.62
CA TYR A 128 2.42 -8.05 25.51
C TYR A 128 3.40 -8.51 24.42
N PRO A 129 4.71 -8.55 24.72
CA PRO A 129 5.71 -8.99 23.76
C PRO A 129 5.46 -10.45 23.35
N GLY A 130 5.31 -10.68 22.05
CA GLY A 130 5.03 -12.02 21.49
C GLY A 130 3.55 -12.40 21.39
N ALA A 131 2.62 -11.47 21.69
CA ALA A 131 1.20 -11.69 21.42
C ALA A 131 0.93 -11.80 19.91
N LYS A 132 0.07 -12.74 19.52
CA LYS A 132 -0.49 -12.82 18.16
C LYS A 132 -1.79 -12.04 18.13
N ILE A 133 -1.86 -11.03 17.27
CA ILE A 133 -3.02 -10.15 17.16
C ILE A 133 -3.66 -10.41 15.80
N ALA A 134 -4.97 -10.64 15.80
CA ALA A 134 -5.77 -10.77 14.59
C ALA A 134 -6.86 -9.69 14.64
N ILE A 135 -6.85 -8.80 13.65
CA ILE A 135 -7.83 -7.73 13.55
C ILE A 135 -8.73 -8.03 12.34
N GLU A 136 -10.03 -8.18 12.60
CA GLU A 136 -11.04 -8.48 11.60
C GLU A 136 -12.08 -7.37 11.57
N GLY A 137 -12.16 -6.66 10.44
CA GLY A 137 -13.12 -5.58 10.23
C GLY A 137 -12.62 -4.57 9.19
N GLN A 138 -13.54 -3.77 8.65
CA GLN A 138 -13.21 -2.60 7.82
C GLN A 138 -14.07 -1.43 8.31
N GLY A 139 -13.45 -0.26 8.54
CA GLY A 139 -14.14 0.94 9.03
C GLY A 139 -14.11 1.06 10.56
N CYS A 140 -15.20 1.56 11.16
CA CYS A 140 -15.27 1.94 12.58
C CYS A 140 -15.64 0.79 13.54
N ASP A 141 -15.96 -0.39 13.02
CA ASP A 141 -16.35 -1.58 13.77
C ASP A 141 -15.26 -2.65 13.60
N LEU A 142 -14.32 -2.69 14.55
CA LEU A 142 -13.16 -3.59 14.50
C LEU A 142 -13.31 -4.69 15.55
N ASN A 143 -13.13 -5.95 15.13
CA ASN A 143 -12.96 -7.09 16.03
C ASN A 143 -11.47 -7.34 16.21
N ILE A 144 -10.98 -7.19 17.44
CA ILE A 144 -9.57 -7.41 17.77
C ILE A 144 -9.49 -8.68 18.62
N THR A 145 -8.76 -9.66 18.13
CA THR A 145 -8.46 -10.90 18.84
C THR A 145 -6.99 -10.90 19.23
N VAL A 146 -6.71 -10.93 20.53
CA VAL A 146 -5.35 -10.98 21.06
C VAL A 146 -5.11 -12.34 21.68
N VAL A 147 -4.01 -12.96 21.27
CA VAL A 147 -3.58 -14.28 21.74
C VAL A 147 -2.21 -14.15 22.39
N SER A 148 -2.12 -14.40 23.69
CA SER A 148 -0.86 -14.31 24.42
C SER A 148 -0.75 -15.41 25.48
N ASP A 149 0.46 -15.91 25.68
CA ASP A 149 0.76 -16.86 26.75
C ASP A 149 0.73 -16.22 28.14
N LEU A 150 0.98 -14.90 28.22
CA LEU A 150 0.90 -14.10 29.45
C LEU A 150 -0.52 -14.05 30.03
N PHE A 151 -1.53 -14.40 29.24
CA PHE A 151 -2.91 -14.53 29.69
C PHE A 151 -3.14 -15.79 30.53
N ALA A 152 -2.31 -16.83 30.39
CA ALA A 152 -2.46 -18.05 31.18
C ALA A 152 -2.29 -17.80 32.70
N GLU A 153 -1.55 -16.77 33.06
CA GLU A 153 -1.24 -16.41 34.45
C GLU A 153 -2.22 -15.38 35.05
N GLN A 154 -3.24 -14.96 34.30
CA GLN A 154 -4.17 -13.88 34.70
C GLN A 154 -5.64 -14.27 34.49
N PRO A 155 -6.57 -13.79 35.35
CA PRO A 155 -8.00 -14.02 35.15
C PRO A 155 -8.52 -13.28 33.91
N MET A 156 -9.50 -13.86 33.22
CA MET A 156 -10.06 -13.37 31.93
C MET A 156 -10.44 -11.88 31.94
N ILE A 157 -11.00 -11.39 33.05
CA ILE A 157 -11.34 -9.97 33.23
C ILE A 157 -10.09 -9.08 33.17
N LYS A 158 -8.99 -9.49 33.80
CA LYS A 158 -7.73 -8.74 33.86
C LYS A 158 -7.00 -8.75 32.51
N GLN A 159 -7.09 -9.86 31.77
CA GLN A 159 -6.60 -9.94 30.39
C GLN A 159 -7.33 -8.93 29.50
N HIS A 160 -8.67 -8.94 29.54
CA HIS A 160 -9.49 -8.01 28.76
C HIS A 160 -9.24 -6.56 29.17
N GLN A 161 -9.18 -6.26 30.48
CA GLN A 161 -8.88 -4.91 30.98
C GLN A 161 -7.49 -4.41 30.57
N GLY A 162 -6.46 -5.25 30.63
CA GLY A 162 -5.11 -4.87 30.23
C GLY A 162 -5.05 -4.51 28.73
N VAL A 163 -5.58 -5.37 27.87
CA VAL A 163 -5.62 -5.08 26.43
C VAL A 163 -6.52 -3.87 26.15
N MET A 164 -7.68 -3.75 26.82
CA MET A 164 -8.55 -2.58 26.67
C MET A 164 -7.87 -1.28 27.13
N ALA A 165 -6.97 -1.33 28.11
CA ALA A 165 -6.19 -0.17 28.54
C ALA A 165 -5.25 0.31 27.42
N THR A 166 -4.59 -0.59 26.69
CA THR A 166 -3.77 -0.22 25.52
C THR A 166 -4.59 0.44 24.40
N LEU A 167 -5.88 0.09 24.30
CA LEU A 167 -6.80 0.64 23.31
C LEU A 167 -7.64 1.82 23.83
N SER A 168 -7.48 2.17 25.12
CA SER A 168 -8.25 3.24 25.77
C SER A 168 -7.85 4.63 25.24
N GLU A 169 -6.59 4.83 24.89
CA GLU A 169 -6.09 6.07 24.30
C GLU A 169 -6.67 6.34 22.90
N PRO A 170 -6.67 5.39 21.94
CA PRO A 170 -7.34 5.57 20.66
C PRO A 170 -8.88 5.69 20.78
N LEU A 171 -9.49 5.06 21.78
CA LEU A 171 -10.91 5.25 22.11
C LEU A 171 -11.21 6.67 22.62
N ALA A 172 -10.43 7.15 23.60
CA ALA A 172 -10.63 8.46 24.23
C ALA A 172 -10.35 9.63 23.26
N SER A 173 -9.43 9.43 22.31
CA SER A 173 -9.10 10.41 21.28
C SER A 173 -10.13 10.49 20.14
N GLY A 174 -11.18 9.66 20.15
CA GLY A 174 -12.20 9.62 19.09
C GLY A 174 -11.70 9.00 17.78
N ARG A 175 -10.52 8.35 17.79
CA ARG A 175 -9.93 7.63 16.64
C ARG A 175 -10.53 6.23 16.45
N LEU A 176 -11.26 5.74 17.46
CA LEU A 176 -11.90 4.42 17.48
C LEU A 176 -13.31 4.57 18.08
N HIS A 177 -14.37 4.15 17.38
CA HIS A 177 -15.76 4.36 17.80
C HIS A 177 -16.35 3.14 18.52
N ALA A 178 -16.13 1.93 17.98
CA ALA A 178 -16.56 0.69 18.59
C ALA A 178 -15.54 -0.44 18.32
N VAL A 179 -15.26 -1.22 19.34
CA VAL A 179 -14.28 -2.32 19.27
C VAL A 179 -14.81 -3.50 20.05
N THR A 180 -14.75 -4.66 19.43
CA THR A 180 -15.02 -5.93 20.10
C THR A 180 -13.69 -6.61 20.37
N LEU A 181 -13.32 -6.75 21.64
CA LEU A 181 -12.07 -7.36 22.07
C LEU A 181 -12.29 -8.80 22.54
N LYS A 182 -11.54 -9.74 21.97
CA LYS A 182 -11.46 -11.14 22.42
C LYS A 182 -10.03 -11.47 22.85
N THR A 183 -9.86 -11.99 24.05
CA THR A 183 -8.56 -12.43 24.57
C THR A 183 -8.55 -13.95 24.70
N HIS A 184 -7.52 -14.59 24.16
CA HIS A 184 -7.35 -16.05 24.24
C HIS A 184 -5.92 -16.40 24.66
N THR A 185 -5.74 -17.46 25.43
CA THR A 185 -4.40 -18.05 25.61
C THR A 185 -3.97 -18.74 24.32
N ALA A 186 -2.66 -18.91 24.09
CA ALA A 186 -2.20 -19.62 22.89
C ALA A 186 -2.77 -21.05 22.82
N ALA A 187 -2.87 -21.73 23.97
CA ALA A 187 -3.48 -23.04 24.08
C ALA A 187 -4.98 -23.05 23.71
N ALA A 188 -5.76 -22.07 24.20
CA ALA A 188 -7.19 -21.97 23.88
C ALA A 188 -7.42 -21.59 22.41
N TRP A 189 -6.59 -20.72 21.87
CA TRP A 189 -6.64 -20.32 20.45
C TRP A 189 -6.25 -21.46 19.51
N ALA A 190 -5.28 -22.29 19.89
CA ALA A 190 -4.93 -23.51 19.15
C ALA A 190 -6.05 -24.56 19.18
N ALA A 191 -6.83 -24.64 20.27
CA ALA A 191 -7.98 -25.54 20.38
C ALA A 191 -9.22 -25.06 19.59
N LEU A 192 -9.33 -23.75 19.33
CA LEU A 192 -10.43 -23.15 18.55
C LEU A 192 -10.16 -23.12 17.05
N GLN A 193 -8.90 -23.20 16.62
CA GLN A 193 -8.57 -23.41 15.21
C GLN A 193 -8.94 -24.85 14.86
N PRO A 194 -9.78 -25.10 13.83
CA PRO A 194 -9.95 -26.45 13.33
C PRO A 194 -8.55 -26.94 12.96
N ALA A 195 -8.13 -28.06 13.55
CA ALA A 195 -6.84 -28.67 13.28
C ALA A 195 -6.62 -28.62 11.77
N ALA A 196 -5.62 -27.84 11.33
CA ALA A 196 -5.20 -27.83 9.94
C ALA A 196 -4.75 -29.26 9.65
N ASN A 197 -5.68 -30.08 9.18
CA ASN A 197 -5.45 -31.46 8.85
C ASN A 197 -4.74 -31.41 7.49
N PRO A 198 -3.41 -31.62 7.43
CA PRO A 198 -2.70 -31.52 6.18
C PRO A 198 -2.95 -32.83 5.43
N GLY A 199 -4.05 -32.95 4.68
CA GLY A 199 -4.29 -34.21 3.98
C GLY A 199 -5.64 -34.51 3.32
N LEU A 200 -6.51 -33.54 3.02
CA LEU A 200 -7.73 -33.83 2.25
C LEU A 200 -7.92 -32.80 1.13
N LEU A 201 -7.35 -33.11 -0.05
CA LEU A 201 -7.78 -32.51 -1.31
C LEU A 201 -9.06 -33.20 -1.75
N GLN A 202 -10.20 -32.52 -1.57
CA GLN A 202 -11.46 -32.94 -2.19
C GLN A 202 -11.41 -32.55 -3.67
N ILE A 203 -11.18 -33.54 -4.54
CA ILE A 203 -11.38 -33.40 -5.99
C ILE A 203 -12.89 -33.51 -6.22
N GLN A 204 -13.51 -32.45 -6.73
CA GLN A 204 -14.87 -32.54 -7.28
C GLN A 204 -14.79 -33.29 -8.62
N ILE A 205 -15.52 -34.40 -8.68
CA ILE A 205 -15.91 -35.05 -9.94
C ILE A 205 -17.13 -34.32 -10.50
#